data_AF-A0A7V1LJC0-F1
#
_entry.id   AF-A0A7V1LJC0-F1
#
_cell.length_a   1.000
_cell.length_b   1.000
_cell.length_c   1.000
_cell.angle_alpha   90.00
_cell.angle_beta   90.00
_cell.angle_gamma   90.00
#
_symmetry.space_group_name_H-M   'P 1'
#
loop_
_entity.id
_entity.type
_entity.pdbx_description
1 polymer ?
#
loop_
_entity_poly.entity_id
_entity_poly.type
_entity_poly.pdbx_seq_one_letter_code
_entity_poly.pdbx_strand_id
1 'polypeptide(L)'
;VMNDIVYSAEKGSGAFANDKKIRVSNNDKIGRSLFATGFAYNVRENPQHTFEKFAAVTKSARAVRRLGSAALDICHVAKGIYDGFWEINLSPWDVCAGMIISKEAGGTVTDFSGKEIDIYSKQILITNGKVTDTLLNLLSNN
;
A
#
# COMPACT_ATOMS: atom_id res chain seq x y z
N VAL A 1 5.47 -12.80 9.39
CA VAL A 1 4.56 -12.02 10.26
C VAL A 1 5.17 -11.89 11.65
N MET A 2 5.61 -12.98 12.30
CA MET A 2 6.36 -12.93 13.57
C MET A 2 7.88 -13.02 13.33
N ASN A 3 8.52 -11.88 13.01
CA ASN A 3 9.94 -11.83 12.65
C ASN A 3 10.76 -10.89 13.57
N ASP A 4 10.24 -10.49 14.73
CA ASP A 4 10.88 -9.53 15.65
C ASP A 4 11.41 -8.27 14.95
N ILE A 5 10.55 -7.67 14.12
CA ILE A 5 10.83 -6.41 13.42
C ILE A 5 10.00 -5.28 14.03
N VAL A 6 10.69 -4.24 14.47
CA VAL A 6 10.11 -2.95 14.84
C VAL A 6 10.28 -2.00 13.66
N TYR A 7 9.18 -1.48 13.15
CA TYR A 7 9.16 -0.42 12.16
C TYR A 7 8.93 0.92 12.86
N SER A 8 9.72 1.94 12.51
CA SER A 8 9.62 3.28 13.10
C SER A 8 9.91 4.35 12.06
N ALA A 9 9.37 5.54 12.27
CA ALA A 9 9.66 6.72 11.48
C ALA A 9 9.38 7.98 12.30
N GLU A 10 10.12 9.03 11.99
CA GLU A 10 9.88 10.37 12.50
C GLU A 10 9.94 11.34 11.31
N LYS A 11 9.07 12.37 11.35
CA LYS A 11 8.93 13.32 10.26
C LYS A 11 10.26 14.01 9.95
N GLY A 12 10.76 13.83 8.73
CA GLY A 12 12.05 14.38 8.26
C GLY A 12 13.28 13.55 8.61
N SER A 13 13.13 12.47 9.36
CA SER A 13 14.24 11.64 9.86
C SER A 13 14.38 10.32 9.08
N GLY A 14 13.41 9.97 8.24
CA GLY A 14 13.35 8.71 7.50
C GLY A 14 12.64 7.59 8.26
N ALA A 15 12.55 6.44 7.61
CA ALA A 15 11.93 5.22 8.14
C ALA A 15 12.97 4.14 8.41
N PHE A 16 12.70 3.30 9.40
CA PHE A 16 13.62 2.28 9.90
C PHE A 16 12.94 0.94 10.15
N ALA A 17 13.71 -0.15 10.03
CA ALA A 17 13.34 -1.49 10.48
C ALA A 17 14.50 -2.05 11.33
N ASN A 18 14.28 -2.21 12.64
CA ASN A 18 15.34 -2.53 13.63
C ASN A 18 16.57 -1.61 13.45
N ASP A 19 16.33 -0.30 13.53
CA ASP A 19 17.34 0.78 13.41
C ASP A 19 18.06 0.89 12.06
N LYS A 20 17.74 0.03 11.09
CA LYS A 20 18.27 0.13 9.73
C LYS A 20 17.34 0.96 8.87
N LYS A 21 17.87 2.01 8.26
CA LYS A 21 17.10 2.86 7.34
C LYS A 21 16.57 2.03 6.18
N ILE A 22 15.28 2.18 5.89
CA ILE A 22 14.58 1.52 4.79
C ILE A 22 14.15 2.53 3.73
N ARG A 23 13.86 2.02 2.54
CA ARG A 23 13.31 2.78 1.42
C ARG A 23 12.39 1.88 0.61
N VAL A 24 11.42 2.48 -0.06
CA VAL A 24 10.58 1.79 -1.04
C VAL A 24 11.43 1.19 -2.17
N SER A 25 10.86 0.23 -2.89
CA SER A 25 11.54 -0.39 -4.03
C SER A 25 11.78 0.62 -5.16
N ASN A 26 12.73 0.34 -6.07
CA ASN A 26 12.95 1.16 -7.26
C ASN A 26 12.39 0.50 -8.55
N ASN A 27 11.48 -0.46 -8.41
CA ASN A 27 10.87 -1.14 -9.55
C ASN A 27 9.85 -0.22 -10.23
N ASP A 28 10.00 -0.03 -11.54
CA ASP A 28 9.15 0.81 -12.38
C ASP A 28 8.28 0.00 -13.35
N LYS A 29 8.29 -1.35 -13.26
CA LYS A 29 7.55 -2.23 -14.17
C LYS A 29 6.42 -2.95 -13.46
N ILE A 30 5.18 -2.65 -13.85
CA ILE A 30 3.97 -3.27 -13.27
C ILE A 30 4.00 -4.80 -13.31
N GLY A 31 4.43 -5.39 -14.44
CA GLY A 31 4.51 -6.85 -14.61
C GLY A 31 5.56 -7.54 -13.74
N ARG A 32 6.45 -6.78 -13.10
CA ARG A 32 7.42 -7.30 -12.11
C ARG A 32 6.99 -7.00 -10.67
N SER A 33 5.94 -6.20 -10.49
CA SER A 33 5.52 -5.70 -9.20
C SER A 33 4.82 -6.74 -8.35
N LEU A 34 5.12 -6.73 -7.05
CA LEU A 34 4.39 -7.45 -6.02
C LEU A 34 3.53 -6.47 -5.23
N PHE A 35 2.22 -6.68 -5.24
CA PHE A 35 1.30 -5.82 -4.50
C PHE A 35 0.66 -6.54 -3.32
N ALA A 36 0.15 -5.76 -2.37
CA ALA A 36 -0.72 -6.24 -1.31
C ALA A 36 -2.08 -5.55 -1.36
N THR A 37 -3.11 -6.24 -0.86
CA THR A 37 -4.46 -5.69 -0.68
C THR A 37 -5.15 -6.36 0.49
N GLY A 38 -6.18 -5.72 1.02
CA GLY A 38 -7.17 -6.35 1.88
C GLY A 38 -8.58 -6.29 1.28
N PHE A 39 -9.53 -6.89 2.01
CA PHE A 39 -10.94 -6.90 1.66
C PHE A 39 -11.73 -6.43 2.88
N ALA A 40 -12.55 -5.40 2.70
CA ALA A 40 -13.43 -4.89 3.74
C ALA A 40 -14.37 -5.99 4.27
N TYR A 41 -14.83 -5.88 5.52
CA TYR A 41 -15.69 -6.89 6.13
C TYR A 41 -17.00 -7.14 5.36
N ASN A 42 -17.52 -6.13 4.65
CA ASN A 42 -18.69 -6.23 3.79
C ASN A 42 -18.33 -6.66 2.34
N VAL A 43 -17.22 -7.38 2.11
CA VAL A 43 -16.75 -7.80 0.77
C VAL A 43 -17.80 -8.49 -0.10
N ARG A 44 -18.80 -9.15 0.51
CA ARG A 44 -19.91 -9.80 -0.21
C ARG A 44 -20.77 -8.83 -1.02
N GLU A 45 -20.82 -7.57 -0.62
CA GLU A 45 -21.51 -6.49 -1.32
C GLU A 45 -20.68 -5.93 -2.48
N ASN A 46 -19.46 -6.44 -2.67
CA ASN A 46 -18.46 -5.95 -3.61
C ASN A 46 -18.28 -4.41 -3.55
N PRO A 47 -18.02 -3.85 -2.36
CA PRO A 47 -17.90 -2.40 -2.20
C PRO A 47 -16.84 -1.85 -3.15
N GLN A 48 -17.19 -0.79 -3.88
CA GLN A 48 -16.31 -0.15 -4.85
C GLN A 48 -15.66 -1.11 -5.87
N HIS A 49 -16.37 -2.13 -6.36
CA HIS A 49 -15.85 -3.04 -7.41
C HIS A 49 -14.51 -3.68 -7.04
N THR A 50 -14.40 -4.10 -5.78
CA THR A 50 -13.14 -4.60 -5.20
C THR A 50 -12.65 -5.89 -5.89
N PHE A 51 -13.55 -6.77 -6.33
CA PHE A 51 -13.16 -7.98 -7.07
C PHE A 51 -12.61 -7.67 -8.47
N GLU A 52 -13.21 -6.70 -9.16
CA GLU A 52 -12.80 -6.24 -10.48
C GLU A 52 -11.42 -5.59 -10.41
N LYS A 53 -11.21 -4.71 -9.42
CA LYS A 53 -9.90 -4.11 -9.12
C LYS A 53 -8.85 -5.18 -8.82
N PHE A 54 -9.17 -6.14 -7.96
CA PHE A 54 -8.28 -7.25 -7.64
C PHE A 54 -7.91 -8.06 -8.89
N ALA A 55 -8.88 -8.38 -9.75
CA ALA A 55 -8.64 -9.11 -10.99
C ALA A 55 -7.80 -8.30 -11.98
N ALA A 56 -8.07 -7.01 -12.15
CA ALA A 56 -7.33 -6.12 -13.05
C ALA A 56 -5.84 -6.01 -12.66
N VAL A 57 -5.56 -5.82 -11.37
CA VAL A 57 -4.18 -5.79 -10.86
C VAL A 57 -3.52 -7.16 -10.98
N THR A 58 -4.21 -8.24 -10.63
CA THR A 58 -3.66 -9.61 -10.71
C THR A 58 -3.27 -10.00 -12.14
N LYS A 59 -4.04 -9.58 -13.15
CA LYS A 59 -3.73 -9.83 -14.56
C LYS A 59 -2.51 -9.06 -15.07
N SER A 60 -2.16 -7.95 -14.42
CA SER A 60 -1.12 -7.02 -14.88
C SER A 60 0.19 -7.11 -14.08
N ALA A 61 0.11 -7.58 -12.84
CA ALA A 61 1.22 -7.64 -11.89
C ALA A 61 1.90 -9.01 -11.85
N ARG A 62 3.07 -9.11 -11.22
CA ARG A 62 3.71 -10.41 -10.95
C ARG A 62 2.87 -11.25 -9.99
N ALA A 63 2.32 -10.59 -8.97
CA ALA A 63 1.48 -11.22 -7.97
C ALA A 63 0.79 -10.19 -7.08
N VAL A 64 -0.31 -10.60 -6.47
CA VAL A 64 -0.98 -9.91 -5.37
C VAL A 64 -0.92 -10.78 -4.11
N ARG A 65 -0.77 -10.16 -2.94
CA ARG A 65 -0.78 -10.78 -1.61
C ARG A 65 -1.91 -10.21 -0.78
N ARG A 66 -2.36 -11.00 0.19
CA ARG A 66 -3.33 -10.61 1.21
C ARG A 66 -2.84 -11.14 2.55
N LEU A 67 -2.02 -10.36 3.27
CA LEU A 67 -1.44 -10.78 4.54
C LEU A 67 -2.45 -10.72 5.70
N GLY A 68 -3.45 -9.86 5.60
CA GLY A 68 -4.47 -9.67 6.65
C GLY A 68 -4.06 -8.67 7.74
N SER A 69 -3.06 -7.82 7.48
CA SER A 69 -2.67 -6.73 8.37
C SER A 69 -2.23 -5.52 7.55
N ALA A 70 -3.11 -4.53 7.43
CA ALA A 70 -2.84 -3.30 6.68
C ALA A 70 -1.57 -2.60 7.18
N ALA A 71 -1.41 -2.47 8.50
CA ALA A 71 -0.20 -1.86 9.08
C ALA A 71 1.10 -2.55 8.62
N LEU A 72 1.12 -3.89 8.58
CA LEU A 72 2.28 -4.64 8.09
C LEU A 72 2.45 -4.57 6.57
N ASP A 73 1.35 -4.60 5.81
CA ASP A 73 1.38 -4.45 4.35
C ASP A 73 2.00 -3.10 3.96
N ILE A 74 1.63 -2.02 4.65
CA ILE A 74 2.20 -0.69 4.44
C ILE A 74 3.70 -0.66 4.81
N CYS A 75 4.10 -1.27 5.94
CA CYS A 75 5.50 -1.39 6.32
C CYS A 75 6.33 -2.21 5.31
N HIS A 76 5.72 -3.21 4.69
CA HIS A 76 6.36 -3.98 3.61
C HIS A 76 6.52 -3.17 2.34
N VAL A 77 5.61 -2.25 2.02
CA VAL A 77 5.84 -1.26 0.95
C VAL A 77 7.01 -0.35 1.30
N ALA A 78 7.03 0.19 2.52
CA ALA A 78 8.11 1.07 3.00
C ALA A 78 9.49 0.39 2.99
N LYS A 79 9.54 -0.93 3.17
CA LYS A 79 10.78 -1.74 3.11
C LYS A 79 11.11 -2.23 1.69
N GLY A 80 10.29 -1.93 0.70
CA GLY A 80 10.48 -2.35 -0.69
C GLY A 80 10.25 -3.85 -0.94
N ILE A 81 9.53 -4.53 -0.04
CA ILE A 81 9.09 -5.92 -0.23
C ILE A 81 7.90 -5.95 -1.20
N TYR A 82 6.99 -4.98 -1.04
CA TYR A 82 5.89 -4.72 -1.97
C TYR A 82 6.15 -3.41 -2.71
N ASP A 83 5.67 -3.33 -3.94
CA ASP A 83 5.73 -2.13 -4.76
C ASP A 83 4.50 -1.23 -4.54
N GLY A 84 3.45 -1.78 -3.92
CA GLY A 84 2.31 -1.02 -3.45
C GLY A 84 1.29 -1.84 -2.68
N PHE A 85 0.36 -1.12 -2.07
CA PHE A 85 -0.75 -1.58 -1.26
C PHE A 85 -1.99 -0.75 -1.59
N TRP A 86 -3.14 -1.38 -1.72
CA TRP A 86 -4.42 -0.66 -1.81
C TRP A 86 -5.49 -1.34 -0.95
N GLU A 87 -6.34 -0.54 -0.32
CA GLU A 87 -7.49 -1.04 0.43
C GLU A 87 -8.55 0.06 0.59
N ILE A 88 -9.76 -0.33 1.01
CA ILE A 88 -10.86 0.57 1.32
C ILE A 88 -11.36 0.34 2.74
N ASN A 89 -11.99 1.36 3.33
CA ASN A 89 -12.67 1.29 4.63
C ASN A 89 -11.77 0.87 5.81
N LEU A 90 -10.48 1.22 5.76
CA LEU A 90 -9.60 1.11 6.90
C LEU A 90 -9.92 2.17 7.96
N SER A 91 -9.64 1.85 9.22
CA SER A 91 -9.77 2.77 10.33
C SER A 91 -8.48 3.56 10.54
N PRO A 92 -8.53 4.72 11.23
CA PRO A 92 -7.33 5.53 11.46
C PRO A 92 -6.16 4.78 12.10
N TRP A 93 -6.45 3.85 13.04
CA TRP A 93 -5.43 3.03 13.70
C TRP A 93 -4.78 1.98 12.80
N ASP A 94 -5.42 1.61 11.68
CA ASP A 94 -4.85 0.66 10.71
C ASP A 94 -3.76 1.32 9.85
N VAL A 95 -3.82 2.65 9.66
CA VAL A 95 -3.02 3.38 8.67
C VAL A 95 -2.09 4.44 9.27
N CYS A 96 -2.40 5.03 10.44
CA CYS A 96 -1.71 6.22 10.92
C CYS A 96 -0.18 6.05 11.02
N ALA A 97 0.29 4.97 11.64
CA ALA A 97 1.71 4.65 11.74
C ALA A 97 2.31 4.27 10.38
N GLY A 98 1.60 3.46 9.59
CA GLY A 98 2.06 3.02 8.28
C GLY A 98 2.25 4.18 7.29
N MET A 99 1.34 5.15 7.29
CA MET A 99 1.39 6.30 6.37
C MET A 99 2.66 7.13 6.56
N ILE A 100 3.02 7.48 7.80
CA ILE A 100 4.26 8.23 8.06
C ILE A 100 5.49 7.38 7.74
N ILE A 101 5.49 6.09 8.11
CA ILE A 101 6.58 5.16 7.77
C ILE A 101 6.79 5.07 6.26
N SER A 102 5.72 4.96 5.48
CA SER A 102 5.81 4.89 4.03
C SER A 102 6.28 6.21 3.41
N LYS A 103 5.72 7.35 3.83
CA LYS A 103 6.14 8.68 3.34
C LYS A 103 7.64 8.92 3.61
N GLU A 104 8.11 8.62 4.81
CA GLU A 104 9.52 8.78 5.21
C GLU A 104 10.46 7.77 4.52
N ALA A 105 9.94 6.64 4.03
CA ALA A 105 10.66 5.69 3.18
C ALA A 105 10.71 6.11 1.70
N GLY A 106 10.11 7.25 1.33
CA GLY A 106 10.00 7.75 -0.04
C GLY A 106 8.80 7.21 -0.82
N GLY A 107 7.81 6.64 -0.14
CA GLY A 107 6.57 6.17 -0.73
C GLY A 107 5.57 7.29 -1.03
N THR A 108 4.68 7.01 -1.99
CA THR A 108 3.55 7.88 -2.32
C THR A 108 2.29 7.36 -1.63
N VAL A 109 1.49 8.26 -1.05
CA VAL A 109 0.25 7.94 -0.33
C VAL A 109 -0.88 8.81 -0.87
N THR A 110 -1.89 8.18 -1.49
CA THR A 110 -3.02 8.86 -2.14
C THR A 110 -4.31 8.07 -1.99
N ASP A 111 -5.44 8.62 -2.45
CA ASP A 111 -6.65 7.85 -2.77
C ASP A 111 -6.53 7.23 -4.18
N PHE A 112 -7.64 6.64 -4.67
CA PHE A 112 -7.69 6.06 -6.03
C PHE A 112 -7.85 7.12 -7.13
N SER A 113 -8.00 8.39 -6.79
CA SER A 113 -7.96 9.53 -7.73
C SER A 113 -6.59 10.21 -7.78
N GLY A 114 -5.61 9.71 -7.01
CA GLY A 114 -4.27 10.28 -6.92
C GLY A 114 -4.17 11.52 -6.03
N LYS A 115 -5.20 11.82 -5.23
CA LYS A 115 -5.20 12.97 -4.31
C LYS A 115 -4.58 12.60 -2.97
N GLU A 116 -4.01 13.59 -2.29
CA GLU A 116 -3.55 13.43 -0.91
C GLU A 116 -4.74 13.06 0.01
N ILE A 117 -4.47 12.19 0.97
CA ILE A 117 -5.44 11.69 1.94
C ILE A 117 -5.00 11.97 3.37
N ASP A 118 -5.97 11.94 4.26
CA ASP A 118 -5.77 11.89 5.71
C ASP A 118 -6.09 10.50 6.26
N ILE A 119 -5.95 10.35 7.58
CA ILE A 119 -6.24 9.09 8.29
C ILE A 119 -7.73 8.70 8.34
N TYR A 120 -8.64 9.56 7.88
CA TYR A 120 -10.09 9.32 7.87
C TYR A 120 -10.61 8.94 6.47
N SER A 121 -9.76 9.04 5.47
CA SER A 121 -10.08 8.73 4.07
C SER A 121 -10.47 7.27 3.88
N LYS A 122 -11.46 7.01 3.03
CA LYS A 122 -12.05 5.67 2.83
C LYS A 122 -11.34 4.83 1.77
N GLN A 123 -10.44 5.43 1.03
CA GLN A 123 -9.60 4.76 0.03
C GLN A 123 -8.16 5.09 0.36
N ILE A 124 -7.30 4.09 0.26
CA ILE A 124 -5.86 4.28 0.41
C ILE A 124 -5.12 3.51 -0.67
N LEU A 125 -4.19 4.20 -1.29
CA LEU A 125 -3.20 3.68 -2.21
C LEU A 125 -1.83 4.12 -1.71
N ILE A 126 -0.96 3.15 -1.46
CA ILE A 126 0.43 3.40 -1.09
C ILE A 126 1.33 2.69 -2.09
N THR A 127 2.32 3.39 -2.65
CA THR A 127 3.23 2.81 -3.65
C THR A 127 4.67 3.25 -3.43
N ASN A 128 5.58 2.65 -4.19
CA ASN A 128 6.96 3.09 -4.31
C ASN A 128 7.16 4.40 -5.12
N GLY A 129 6.08 5.06 -5.54
CA GLY A 129 6.12 6.27 -6.38
C GLY A 129 6.41 6.03 -7.87
N LYS A 130 6.95 4.87 -8.26
CA LYS A 130 7.32 4.55 -9.65
C LYS A 130 6.19 3.88 -10.43
N VAL A 131 5.31 3.16 -9.75
CA VAL A 131 4.18 2.44 -10.37
C VAL A 131 2.82 3.07 -10.08
N THR A 132 2.79 4.25 -9.44
CA THR A 132 1.56 4.92 -8.98
C THR A 132 0.56 5.12 -10.10
N ASP A 133 0.96 5.78 -11.19
CA ASP A 133 0.04 6.14 -12.28
C ASP A 133 -0.53 4.90 -12.97
N THR A 134 0.30 3.87 -13.16
CA THR A 134 -0.15 2.61 -13.77
C THR A 134 -1.14 1.90 -12.85
N LEU A 135 -0.89 1.87 -11.53
CA LEU A 135 -1.79 1.25 -10.57
C LEU A 135 -3.10 2.04 -10.42
N LEU A 136 -3.04 3.38 -10.39
CA LEU A 136 -4.24 4.25 -10.41
C LEU A 136 -5.12 3.94 -11.62
N ASN A 137 -4.54 3.82 -12.81
CA ASN A 137 -5.29 3.48 -14.02
C ASN A 137 -5.99 2.11 -13.91
N LEU A 138 -5.35 1.11 -13.29
CA LEU A 138 -5.97 -0.20 -13.07
C LEU A 138 -7.11 -0.13 -12.04
N LEU A 139 -6.98 0.72 -11.02
CA LEU A 139 -7.97 0.89 -9.97
C LEU A 139 -9.14 1.80 -10.38
N SER A 140 -8.97 2.70 -11.33
CA SER A 140 -10.01 3.66 -11.76
C SER A 140 -10.85 3.18 -12.93
N ASN A 141 -10.36 2.23 -13.73
CA ASN A 141 -11.04 1.74 -14.94
C ASN A 141 -12.05 0.60 -14.67
N ASN A 142 -12.41 0.34 -13.41
CA ASN A 142 -13.35 -0.70 -12.99
C ASN A 142 -14.19 -0.21 -11.81
#